data_AF-I1W6K2-F1
#
_entry.id   AF-I1W6K2-F1
#
_cell.length_a   1.000
_cell.length_b   1.000
_cell.length_c   1.000
_cell.angle_alpha   90.00
_cell.angle_beta   90.00
_cell.angle_gamma   90.00
#
_symmetry.space_group_name_H-M   'P 1'
#
loop_
_entity.id
_entity.type
_entity.pdbx_description
1 polymer ?
#
loop_
_entity_poly.entity_id
_entity_poly.type
_entity_poly.pdbx_seq_one_letter_code
_entity_poly.pdbx_strand_id
1 'polypeptide(L)' 'KDRHSKISTATGMRDRRMRLSLEVARKFFDLQDLLGFDKASSTVQWLLTKSRGAIKELSAKLRESRAKARERAR' A
#
# COMPACT_ATOMS: atom_id res chain seq x y z
N LYS A 1 20.85 8.79 -15.60
CA LYS A 1 21.30 8.90 -14.18
C LYS A 1 20.13 9.24 -13.23
N ASP A 2 18.95 8.63 -13.40
CA ASP A 2 17.75 8.87 -12.55
C ASP A 2 16.88 7.59 -12.41
N ARG A 3 17.52 6.44 -12.16
CA ARG A 3 16.80 5.16 -12.01
C ARG A 3 16.50 4.78 -10.57
N HIS A 4 17.03 5.52 -9.59
CA HIS A 4 16.83 5.24 -8.16
C HIS A 4 15.40 5.54 -7.69
N SER A 5 14.63 6.33 -8.44
CA SER A 5 13.23 6.63 -8.13
C SER A 5 12.25 5.56 -8.64
N LYS A 6 12.71 4.60 -9.47
CA LYS A 6 11.85 3.60 -10.10
C LYS A 6 11.99 2.21 -9.48
N ILE A 7 10.91 1.43 -9.51
CA ILE A 7 10.86 0.00 -9.17
C ILE A 7 10.20 -0.80 -10.27
N SER A 8 10.59 -2.07 -10.41
CA SER A 8 9.90 -3.03 -11.27
C SER A 8 8.74 -3.67 -10.51
N THR A 9 7.57 -3.76 -11.14
CA THR A 9 6.39 -4.47 -10.63
C THR A 9 5.90 -5.46 -11.67
N ALA A 10 5.02 -6.39 -11.29
CA ALA A 10 4.37 -7.31 -12.24
C ALA A 10 3.62 -6.60 -13.38
N THR A 11 3.34 -5.30 -13.23
CA THR A 11 2.67 -4.46 -14.24
C THR A 11 3.62 -3.48 -14.95
N GLY A 12 4.93 -3.62 -14.77
CA GLY A 12 5.95 -2.74 -15.35
C GLY A 12 6.61 -1.78 -14.35
N MET A 13 7.40 -0.83 -14.87
CA MET A 13 8.14 0.14 -14.05
C MET A 13 7.22 1.19 -13.40
N ARG A 14 7.44 1.49 -12.12
CA ARG A 14 6.66 2.47 -11.33
C ARG A 14 7.58 3.43 -10.60
N ASP A 15 7.12 4.67 -10.38
CA ASP A 15 7.77 5.63 -9.49
C ASP A 15 7.51 5.27 -8.02
N ARG A 16 8.51 5.43 -7.15
CA ARG A 16 8.39 5.19 -5.71
C ARG A 16 7.79 6.37 -4.94
N ARG A 17 7.70 7.55 -5.56
CA ARG A 17 7.13 8.74 -4.92
C ARG A 17 5.61 8.67 -4.99
N MET A 18 4.97 8.89 -3.85
CA MET A 18 3.51 8.97 -3.75
C MET A 18 3.13 10.44 -3.52
N ARG A 19 2.17 10.94 -4.31
CA ARG A 19 1.53 12.23 -4.08
C ARG A 19 0.24 11.99 -3.31
N LEU A 20 0.20 12.48 -2.07
CA LEU A 20 -0.97 12.35 -1.21
C LEU A 20 -1.94 13.52 -1.46
N SER A 21 -3.24 13.27 -1.28
CA SER A 21 -4.21 14.37 -1.18
C SER A 21 -3.97 15.16 0.10
N LEU A 22 -4.45 16.41 0.16
CA LEU A 22 -4.25 17.27 1.32
C LEU A 22 -4.76 16.63 2.61
N GLU A 23 -5.96 16.03 2.57
CA GLU A 23 -6.58 15.39 3.73
C GLU A 23 -5.75 14.21 4.25
N VAL A 24 -5.30 13.35 3.34
CA VAL A 24 -4.50 12.16 3.69
C VAL A 24 -3.11 12.57 4.18
N ALA A 25 -2.51 13.59 3.55
CA ALA A 25 -1.20 14.11 3.95
C ALA A 25 -1.21 14.57 5.41
N ARG A 26 -2.22 15.34 5.83
CA ARG A 26 -2.35 15.80 7.22
C ARG A 26 -2.36 14.63 8.20
N LYS A 27 -3.31 13.70 8.04
CA LYS A 27 -3.44 12.50 8.90
C LYS A 27 -2.16 11.65 8.90
N PHE A 28 -1.48 11.55 7.76
CA PHE A 28 -0.25 10.79 7.63
C PHE A 28 0.93 11.41 8.39
N PHE A 29 1.14 12.72 8.26
CA PHE A 29 2.24 13.41 8.94
C PHE A 29 1.99 13.55 10.44
N ASP A 30 0.74 13.77 10.88
CA ASP A 30 0.39 13.73 12.30
C ASP A 30 0.78 12.37 12.94
N LEU A 31 0.53 11.27 12.23
CA LEU A 31 0.95 9.93 12.66
C LEU A 31 2.46 9.75 12.63
N GLN A 32 3.15 10.29 11.61
CA GLN A 32 4.61 10.23 11.50
C GLN A 32 5.27 10.92 12.71
N ASP A 33 4.79 12.10 13.09
CA ASP A 33 5.27 12.87 14.23
C ASP A 33 4.99 12.14 15.54
N LEU A 34 3.78 11.58 15.68
CA LEU A 34 3.40 10.78 16.86
C LEU A 34 4.30 9.55 17.06
N LEU A 35 4.72 8.90 15.96
CA LEU A 35 5.63 7.76 16.00
C LEU A 35 7.11 8.16 16.12
N GLY A 36 7.43 9.45 16.01
CA GLY A 36 8.79 9.97 16.07
C GLY A 36 9.66 9.54 14.87
N PHE A 37 9.07 9.30 13.71
CA PHE A 37 9.81 8.85 12.53
C PHE A 37 10.30 10.02 11.68
N ASP A 38 11.60 10.01 11.37
CA ASP A 38 12.22 10.99 10.46
C ASP A 38 11.84 10.76 8.98
N LYS A 39 11.66 9.49 8.58
CA LYS A 39 11.38 9.12 7.18
C LYS A 39 9.95 8.60 7.02
N ALA A 40 9.23 9.17 6.04
CA ALA A 40 7.88 8.72 5.67
C ALA A 40 7.80 7.22 5.32
N SER A 41 8.87 6.65 4.73
CA SER A 41 8.92 5.21 4.43
C SER A 41 8.80 4.34 5.68
N SER A 42 9.30 4.80 6.83
CA SER A 42 9.19 4.10 8.11
C SER A 42 7.75 4.08 8.60
N THR A 43 7.01 5.20 8.47
CA THR A 43 5.57 5.28 8.77
C THR A 43 4.77 4.34 7.89
N VAL A 44 5.07 4.30 6.58
CA VAL A 44 4.43 3.34 5.65
C VAL A 44 4.72 1.89 6.04
N GLN A 45 5.97 1.56 6.41
CA GLN A 45 6.33 0.23 6.88
C GLN A 45 5.58 -0.17 8.16
N TRP A 46 5.44 0.77 9.10
CA TRP A 46 4.68 0.57 10.33
C TRP A 46 3.20 0.31 10.04
N LEU A 47 2.58 1.13 9.17
CA LEU A 47 1.20 0.95 8.73
C LEU A 47 0.99 -0.43 8.08
N LEU A 48 1.86 -0.82 7.14
CA LEU A 48 1.79 -2.13 6.50
C LEU A 48 1.94 -3.29 7.51
N THR A 49 2.75 -3.10 8.55
CA THR A 49 2.95 -4.10 9.60
C THR A 49 1.73 -4.21 10.51
N LYS A 50 1.13 -3.09 10.92
CA LYS A 50 -0.08 -3.07 11.74
C LYS A 50 -1.31 -3.57 10.97
N SER A 51 -1.39 -3.31 9.67
CA SER A 51 -2.52 -3.73 8.82
C SER A 51 -2.39 -5.14 8.23
N ARG A 52 -1.38 -5.94 8.63
CA ARG A 52 -1.16 -7.30 8.08
C ARG A 52 -2.40 -8.20 8.16
N GLY A 53 -3.15 -8.14 9.25
CA GLY A 53 -4.39 -8.92 9.43
C GLY A 53 -5.45 -8.54 8.40
N ALA A 54 -5.78 -7.26 8.32
CA ALA A 54 -6.75 -6.73 7.35
C ALA A 54 -6.36 -7.02 5.89
N ILE A 55 -5.06 -6.93 5.56
CA ILE A 55 -4.57 -7.25 4.21
C ILE A 55 -4.76 -8.74 3.90
N LYS A 56 -4.48 -9.64 4.86
CA LYS A 56 -4.71 -11.08 4.69
C LYS A 56 -6.18 -11.41 4.46
N GLU A 57 -7.06 -10.82 5.27
CA GLU A 57 -8.51 -11.01 5.15
C GLU A 57 -9.02 -10.52 3.79
N LEU A 58 -8.60 -9.32 3.36
CA LEU A 58 -8.95 -8.78 2.06
C LEU A 58 -8.48 -9.69 0.91
N SER A 59 -7.25 -10.22 1.01
CA SER A 59 -6.71 -11.15 0.01
C SER A 59 -7.52 -12.44 -0.09
N ALA A 60 -7.97 -13.00 1.05
CA ALA A 60 -8.83 -14.18 1.06
C ALA A 60 -10.19 -13.90 0.39
N LYS A 61 -10.84 -12.79 0.76
CA LYS A 61 -12.12 -12.36 0.15
C LYS A 61 -12.02 -12.15 -1.36
N LEU A 62 -10.92 -11.55 -1.84
CA LEU A 62 -10.67 -11.39 -3.28
C LEU A 62 -10.49 -12.72 -4.02
N ARG A 63 -9.89 -13.73 -3.39
CA ARG A 63 -9.74 -15.06 -3.99
C ARG A 63 -11.08 -15.75 -4.10
N GLU A 64 -11.88 -15.69 -3.04
CA GLU A 64 -13.22 -16.26 -3.01
C GLU A 64 -14.14 -15.61 -4.06
N SER A 65 -14.15 -14.28 -4.16
CA SER A 65 -14.97 -13.58 -5.14
C SER A 65 -14.58 -13.92 -6.58
N ARG A 66 -13.27 -14.06 -6.85
CA ARG A 66 -12.76 -14.51 -8.17
C ARG A 66 -13.13 -15.95 -8.48
N ALA A 67 -13.11 -16.85 -7.49
CA ALA A 67 -13.53 -18.24 -7.66
C ALA A 67 -15.03 -18.33 -8.03
N LYS A 68 -15.87 -17.64 -7.26
CA LYS A 68 -17.32 -17.54 -7.53
C LYS A 68 -17.62 -16.94 -8.90
N ALA A 69 -16.90 -15.90 -9.32
CA ALA A 69 -17.08 -15.31 -10.64
C ALA A 69 -16.74 -16.28 -11.78
N ARG A 70 -15.69 -17.10 -11.61
CA ARG A 70 -15.31 -18.14 -12.59
C ARG A 70 -16.32 -19.27 -12.66
N GLU A 71 -16.91 -19.65 -11.53
CA GLU A 71 -17.96 -20.67 -11.48
C GLU A 71 -19.24 -20.21 -12.18
N ARG A 72 -19.65 -18.95 -11.97
CA ARG A 72 -20.83 -18.36 -12.64
C ARG A 72 -20.67 -18.16 -14.16
N ALA A 73 -19.44 -18.13 -14.64
CA ALA A 73 -19.12 -17.94 -16.06
C ALA A 73 -18.94 -19.28 -16.81
N ARG A 74 -19.06 -20.41 -16.10
CA ARG A 74 -19.13 -21.76 -16.68
C ARG A 74 -20.57 -22.16 -16.87
#